data_AF-A0A5E3X5W8-F1
#
_entry.id   AF-A0A5E3X5W8-F1
#
_cell.length_a   1.000
_cell.length_b   1.000
_cell.length_c   1.000
_cell.angle_alpha   90.00
_cell.angle_beta   90.00
_cell.angle_gamma   90.00
#
_symmetry.space_group_name_H-M   'P 1'
#
loop_
_entity.id
_entity.type
_entity.pdbx_description
1 polymer ?
#
loop_
_entity_poly.entity_id
_entity_poly.type
_entity_poly.pdbx_seq_one_letter_code
_entity_poly.pdbx_strand_id
1 'polypeptide(L)'
;MLLTERSPCAYVKFSGDILADTFENMMTRFTDGSAQPCTTQQAGEQWDVSGKQANVADLIDPTRVASMRTASDLDRPASDQTAVDNLLNGQYAGYYATVTNIYLVGVQIVQGLLNGWNVEAQCRVLHVGTGSIAAHGCIARKASSVSQ
;
A
#
# COMPACT_ATOMS: atom_id res chain seq x y z
N MET A 1 1.68 2.00 -10.97
CA MET A 1 2.34 2.69 -9.84
C MET A 1 2.31 1.75 -8.66
N LEU A 2 3.45 1.15 -8.34
CA LEU A 2 3.59 0.07 -7.36
C LEU A 2 4.36 0.68 -6.19
N LEU A 3 3.64 1.25 -5.23
CA LEU A 3 4.25 1.89 -4.07
C LEU A 3 4.40 0.81 -3.00
N THR A 4 5.55 0.16 -2.95
CA THR A 4 6.00 -0.46 -1.70
C THR A 4 6.13 0.67 -0.68
N GLU A 5 5.41 0.61 0.43
CA GLU A 5 5.22 1.69 1.41
C GLU A 5 6.47 2.07 2.24
N ARG A 6 7.66 1.93 1.65
CA ARG A 6 8.87 2.59 2.14
C ARG A 6 8.94 4.07 1.79
N SER A 7 8.04 4.58 0.95
CA SER A 7 7.94 6.00 0.61
C SER A 7 6.75 6.62 1.35
N PRO A 8 6.96 7.63 2.22
CA PRO A 8 5.86 8.32 2.89
C PRO A 8 5.08 9.15 1.85
N CYS A 9 3.93 8.63 1.43
CA CYS A 9 2.97 9.35 0.60
C CYS A 9 2.07 10.22 1.50
N ALA A 10 1.84 11.48 1.13
CA ALA A 10 0.82 12.32 1.76
C ALA A 10 -0.43 12.44 0.87
N TYR A 11 -1.59 12.72 1.51
CA TYR A 11 -2.93 12.59 0.93
C TYR A 11 -3.74 13.89 1.10
N VAL A 12 -3.98 14.65 0.03
CA VAL A 12 -4.79 15.89 0.03
C VAL A 12 -5.56 16.00 -1.30
N LYS A 13 -6.84 16.39 -1.29
CA LYS A 13 -7.62 16.59 -2.54
C LYS A 13 -7.49 18.03 -3.06
N PHE A 14 -7.01 18.18 -4.28
CA PHE A 14 -6.99 19.43 -5.05
C PHE A 14 -6.83 19.11 -6.55
N SER A 15 -6.97 20.12 -7.42
CA SER A 15 -6.77 19.98 -8.87
C SER A 15 -6.07 21.22 -9.44
N GLY A 16 -5.24 21.00 -10.44
CA GLY A 16 -4.47 22.02 -11.16
C GLY A 16 -3.01 22.08 -10.73
N ASP A 17 -2.15 22.47 -11.67
CA ASP A 17 -0.68 22.44 -11.52
C ASP A 17 -0.18 23.34 -10.39
N ILE A 18 -0.79 24.52 -10.21
CA ILE A 18 -0.38 25.47 -9.16
C ILE A 18 -0.55 24.84 -7.77
N LEU A 19 -1.69 24.20 -7.52
CA LEU A 19 -1.95 23.56 -6.23
C LEU A 19 -1.09 22.32 -6.07
N ALA A 20 -0.96 21.50 -7.12
CA ALA A 20 -0.06 20.35 -7.13
C ALA A 20 1.35 20.77 -6.73
N ASP A 21 1.98 21.66 -7.49
CA ASP A 21 3.35 22.10 -7.26
C ASP A 21 3.53 22.76 -5.88
N THR A 22 2.53 23.51 -5.41
CA THR A 22 2.56 24.10 -4.06
C THR A 22 2.61 23.00 -2.98
N PHE A 23 1.77 21.99 -3.09
CA PHE A 23 1.76 20.87 -2.14
C PHE A 23 3.00 19.98 -2.27
N GLU A 24 3.51 19.73 -3.47
CA GLU A 24 4.77 19.00 -3.67
C GLU A 24 5.95 19.73 -3.00
N ASN A 25 6.04 21.04 -3.21
CA ASN A 25 7.05 21.89 -2.59
C ASN A 25 6.91 21.93 -1.07
N MET A 26 5.68 22.07 -0.56
CA MET A 26 5.40 22.04 0.87
C MET A 26 5.80 20.70 1.50
N MET A 27 5.42 19.57 0.90
CA MET A 27 5.79 18.24 1.35
C MET A 27 7.30 18.04 1.36
N THR A 28 7.96 18.42 0.27
CA THR A 28 9.43 18.35 0.17
C THR A 28 10.09 19.14 1.30
N ARG A 29 9.60 20.34 1.61
CA ARG A 29 10.11 21.15 2.72
C ARG A 29 9.81 20.57 4.10
N PHE A 30 8.61 20.03 4.30
CA PHE A 30 8.15 19.60 5.63
C PHE A 30 8.69 18.22 6.02
N THR A 31 9.15 17.45 5.05
CA THR A 31 9.64 16.08 5.24
C THR A 31 11.11 15.94 4.88
N ASP A 32 11.82 17.05 4.66
CA ASP A 32 13.20 17.08 4.18
C ASP A 32 13.41 16.19 2.94
N GLY A 33 12.43 16.19 2.03
CA GLY A 33 12.42 15.41 0.80
C GLY A 33 12.14 13.92 0.97
N SER A 34 11.89 13.44 2.19
CA SER A 34 11.58 12.01 2.42
C SER A 34 10.21 11.61 1.87
N ALA A 35 9.23 12.52 1.84
CA ALA A 35 7.92 12.26 1.26
C ALA A 35 7.85 12.63 -0.22
N GLN A 36 7.10 11.83 -0.97
CA GLN A 36 6.80 12.08 -2.36
C GLN A 36 5.28 12.13 -2.56
N PRO A 37 4.75 13.15 -3.27
CA PRO A 37 3.35 13.21 -3.66
C PRO A 37 3.03 12.02 -4.57
N CYS A 38 2.10 11.17 -4.12
CA CYS A 38 1.74 9.97 -4.86
C CYS A 38 0.41 10.15 -5.61
N THR A 39 -0.58 10.76 -4.96
CA THR A 39 -1.94 10.96 -5.51
C THR A 39 -2.68 12.01 -4.68
N THR A 40 -3.65 12.74 -5.25
CA THR A 40 -4.56 13.62 -4.51
C THR A 40 -5.81 12.93 -3.99
N GLN A 41 -5.63 11.88 -3.19
CA GLN A 41 -6.75 11.16 -2.59
C GLN A 41 -7.05 11.67 -1.19
N GLN A 42 -8.33 11.86 -0.87
CA GLN A 42 -8.84 11.65 0.48
C GLN A 42 -9.53 10.29 0.54
N ALA A 43 -9.43 9.65 1.71
CA ALA A 43 -10.05 8.39 2.12
C ALA A 43 -9.30 7.09 1.74
N GLY A 44 -8.29 6.76 2.52
CA GLY A 44 -7.74 5.42 2.61
C GLY A 44 -6.72 5.27 3.73
N GLU A 45 -6.96 5.89 4.87
CA GLU A 45 -6.01 5.96 5.99
C GLU A 45 -6.19 4.76 6.94
N GLN A 46 -7.27 4.01 6.75
CA GLN A 46 -7.64 2.92 7.65
C GLN A 46 -6.60 1.80 7.65
N TRP A 47 -6.01 1.46 6.50
CA TRP A 47 -4.94 0.46 6.44
C TRP A 47 -3.72 0.91 7.26
N ASP A 48 -3.26 2.16 7.14
CA ASP A 48 -2.04 2.60 7.81
C ASP A 48 -2.24 2.59 9.35
N VAL A 49 -3.39 3.06 9.82
CA VAL A 49 -3.73 3.03 11.26
C VAL A 49 -3.91 1.60 11.77
N SER A 50 -4.70 0.78 11.08
CA SER A 50 -4.99 -0.61 11.49
C SER A 50 -3.76 -1.51 11.36
N GLY A 51 -2.92 -1.29 10.34
CA GLY A 51 -1.65 -1.98 10.14
C GLY A 51 -0.62 -1.62 11.20
N LYS A 52 -0.50 -0.33 11.57
CA LYS A 52 0.31 0.10 12.72
C LYS A 52 -0.16 -0.56 14.01
N GLN A 53 -1.47 -0.59 14.26
CA GLN A 53 -2.05 -1.26 15.44
C GLN A 53 -1.78 -2.77 15.42
N ALA A 54 -1.95 -3.43 14.29
CA ALA A 54 -1.68 -4.86 14.13
C ALA A 54 -0.19 -5.19 14.31
N ASN A 55 0.72 -4.31 13.84
CA ASN A 55 2.16 -4.45 14.05
C ASN A 55 2.53 -4.27 15.54
N VAL A 56 1.97 -3.26 16.22
CA VAL A 56 2.14 -3.08 17.68
C VAL A 56 1.61 -4.28 18.46
N ALA A 57 0.56 -4.94 17.96
CA ALA A 57 0.00 -6.16 18.53
C ALA A 57 0.72 -7.46 18.08
N ASP A 58 1.82 -7.37 17.31
CA ASP A 58 2.57 -8.52 16.78
C ASP A 58 1.74 -9.49 15.93
N LEU A 59 0.69 -8.97 15.25
CA LEU A 59 -0.23 -9.75 14.41
C LEU A 59 0.19 -9.80 12.94
N ILE A 60 1.07 -8.89 12.50
CA ILE A 60 1.56 -8.80 11.13
C ILE A 60 3.07 -8.52 11.09
N ASP A 61 3.73 -8.98 10.03
CA ASP A 61 5.08 -8.51 9.68
C ASP A 61 4.95 -7.36 8.66
N PRO A 62 5.20 -6.10 9.04
CA PRO A 62 5.02 -4.95 8.15
C PRO A 62 5.95 -4.99 6.94
N THR A 63 7.02 -5.80 6.97
CA THR A 63 7.91 -6.00 5.82
C THR A 63 7.30 -6.89 4.72
N ARG A 64 6.13 -7.50 5.00
CA ARG A 64 5.46 -8.46 4.11
C ARG A 64 4.05 -8.02 3.73
N VAL A 65 3.72 -6.77 3.94
CA VAL A 65 2.45 -6.19 3.52
C VAL A 65 2.65 -5.37 2.26
N ALA A 66 1.75 -5.54 1.30
CA ALA A 66 1.67 -4.72 0.10
C ALA A 66 0.27 -4.13 -0.01
N SER A 67 0.19 -2.81 -0.13
CA SER A 67 -1.04 -2.05 -0.34
C SER A 67 -1.11 -1.65 -1.82
N MET A 68 -2.16 -2.09 -2.52
CA MET A 68 -2.40 -1.72 -3.91
C MET A 68 -3.76 -1.03 -4.04
N ARG A 69 -3.81 0.09 -4.75
CA ARG A 69 -5.01 0.92 -4.86
C ARG A 69 -5.21 1.43 -6.28
N THR A 70 -6.46 1.62 -6.65
CA THR A 70 -6.88 2.32 -7.87
C THR A 70 -7.05 3.80 -7.56
N ALA A 71 -6.97 4.65 -8.59
CA ALA A 71 -7.25 6.08 -8.48
C ALA A 71 -8.30 6.49 -9.52
N SER A 72 -9.26 7.34 -9.14
CA SER A 72 -10.32 7.80 -10.06
C SER A 72 -10.04 9.19 -10.63
N ASP A 73 -9.60 10.11 -9.78
CA ASP A 73 -9.43 11.52 -10.09
C ASP A 73 -7.93 11.85 -10.00
N LEU A 74 -7.41 12.56 -11.01
CA LEU A 74 -6.05 13.05 -11.04
C LEU A 74 -6.05 14.56 -10.83
N ASP A 75 -5.14 15.04 -9.97
CA ASP A 75 -4.93 16.46 -9.72
C ASP A 75 -4.30 17.19 -10.89
N ARG A 76 -3.43 16.49 -11.63
CA ARG A 76 -2.73 17.06 -12.76
C ARG A 76 -3.54 16.86 -14.05
N PRO A 77 -3.78 17.94 -14.83
CA PRO A 77 -4.34 17.82 -16.17
C PRO A 77 -3.43 16.99 -17.07
N ALA A 78 -4.00 16.37 -18.11
CA ALA A 78 -3.21 15.84 -19.21
C ALA A 78 -2.47 16.97 -19.95
N SER A 79 -1.39 16.63 -20.67
CA SER A 79 -0.55 17.62 -21.38
C SER A 79 -1.31 18.49 -22.39
N ASP A 80 -2.44 18.00 -22.88
CA ASP A 80 -3.35 18.65 -23.83
C ASP A 80 -4.64 19.19 -23.18
N GLN A 81 -4.72 19.19 -21.85
CA GLN A 81 -5.91 19.59 -21.10
C GLN A 81 -5.66 20.87 -20.28
N THR A 82 -6.66 21.75 -20.22
CA THR A 82 -6.57 22.95 -19.36
C THR A 82 -6.87 22.58 -17.90
N ALA A 83 -6.30 23.32 -16.94
CA ALA A 83 -6.57 23.11 -15.52
C ALA A 83 -8.08 23.26 -15.16
N VAL A 84 -8.80 24.17 -15.83
CA VAL A 84 -10.25 24.35 -15.65
C VAL A 84 -11.01 23.15 -16.20
N ASP A 85 -10.62 22.65 -17.37
CA ASP A 85 -11.25 21.46 -17.96
C ASP A 85 -10.99 20.21 -17.11
N ASN A 86 -9.77 20.03 -16.56
CA ASN A 86 -9.49 18.94 -15.62
C ASN A 86 -10.35 19.04 -14.35
N LEU A 87 -10.52 20.24 -13.80
CA LEU A 87 -11.34 20.46 -12.60
C LEU A 87 -12.83 20.14 -12.84
N LEU A 88 -13.37 20.56 -13.99
CA LEU A 88 -14.80 20.45 -14.27
C LEU A 88 -15.17 19.09 -14.89
N ASN A 89 -14.30 18.54 -15.73
CA ASN A 89 -14.58 17.38 -16.59
C ASN A 89 -13.57 16.22 -16.41
N GLY A 90 -12.49 16.40 -15.64
CA GLY A 90 -11.46 15.37 -15.38
C GLY A 90 -11.78 14.42 -14.22
N GLN A 91 -12.95 14.58 -13.58
CA GLN A 91 -13.51 13.61 -12.65
C GLN A 91 -13.60 12.28 -13.44
N TYR A 92 -12.99 11.19 -12.97
CA TYR A 92 -12.83 9.89 -13.68
C TYR A 92 -11.73 9.73 -14.74
N ALA A 93 -10.91 10.75 -15.05
CA ALA A 93 -9.89 10.65 -16.11
C ALA A 93 -8.86 9.52 -15.88
N GLY A 94 -8.66 9.08 -14.63
CA GLY A 94 -7.72 8.00 -14.28
C GLY A 94 -8.36 6.64 -13.97
N TYR A 95 -9.69 6.56 -13.85
CA TYR A 95 -10.37 5.40 -13.25
C TYR A 95 -10.08 4.09 -14.00
N TYR A 96 -10.42 4.03 -15.29
CA TYR A 96 -10.28 2.78 -16.07
C TYR A 96 -8.81 2.36 -16.23
N ALA A 97 -7.91 3.33 -16.40
CA ALA A 97 -6.48 3.06 -16.53
C ALA A 97 -5.92 2.46 -15.23
N THR A 98 -6.30 2.97 -14.07
CA THR A 98 -5.77 2.48 -12.79
C THR A 98 -6.36 1.13 -12.40
N VAL A 99 -7.65 0.87 -12.70
CA VAL A 99 -8.28 -0.46 -12.56
C VAL A 99 -7.58 -1.50 -13.45
N THR A 100 -7.25 -1.13 -14.69
CA THR A 100 -6.52 -2.03 -15.58
C THR A 100 -5.10 -2.28 -15.05
N ASN A 101 -4.40 -1.24 -14.62
CA ASN A 101 -3.04 -1.35 -14.12
C ASN A 101 -2.95 -2.17 -12.83
N ILE A 102 -3.89 -2.02 -11.89
CA ILE A 102 -3.87 -2.83 -10.66
C ILE A 102 -4.09 -4.30 -10.96
N TYR A 103 -4.89 -4.63 -11.99
CA TYR A 103 -5.07 -6.02 -12.42
C TYR A 103 -3.79 -6.58 -13.04
N LEU A 104 -3.22 -5.87 -14.03
CA LEU A 104 -2.02 -6.30 -14.74
C LEU A 104 -0.83 -6.50 -13.80
N VAL A 105 -0.62 -5.56 -12.88
CA VAL A 105 0.47 -5.60 -11.90
C VAL A 105 0.16 -6.55 -10.75
N GLY A 106 -1.08 -6.51 -10.24
CA GLY A 106 -1.51 -7.29 -9.08
C GLY A 106 -1.40 -8.79 -9.31
N VAL A 107 -1.77 -9.27 -10.50
CA VAL A 107 -1.60 -10.69 -10.87
C VAL A 107 -0.13 -11.10 -10.80
N GLN A 108 0.79 -10.28 -11.29
CA GLN A 108 2.23 -10.59 -11.27
C GLN A 108 2.78 -10.62 -9.84
N ILE A 109 2.33 -9.70 -8.97
CA ILE A 109 2.71 -9.70 -7.55
C ILE A 109 2.20 -10.97 -6.87
N VAL A 110 0.92 -11.32 -7.05
CA VAL A 110 0.35 -12.53 -6.44
C VAL A 110 1.07 -13.79 -6.94
N GLN A 111 1.34 -13.88 -8.24
CA GLN A 111 2.11 -15.00 -8.80
C GLN A 111 3.52 -15.07 -8.22
N GLY A 112 4.23 -13.93 -8.12
CA GLY A 112 5.54 -13.86 -7.50
C GLY A 112 5.53 -14.27 -6.02
N LEU A 113 4.51 -13.83 -5.27
CA LEU A 113 4.31 -14.22 -3.88
C LEU A 113 4.07 -15.72 -3.75
N LEU A 114 3.15 -16.30 -4.53
CA LEU A 114 2.84 -17.73 -4.50
C LEU A 114 4.07 -18.59 -4.88
N ASN A 115 4.82 -18.19 -5.91
CA ASN A 115 6.02 -18.91 -6.33
C ASN A 115 7.16 -18.80 -5.31
N GLY A 116 7.26 -17.68 -4.60
CA GLY A 116 8.27 -17.43 -3.57
C GLY A 116 7.89 -17.93 -2.16
N TRP A 117 6.66 -18.43 -1.98
CA TRP A 117 6.17 -18.92 -0.71
C TRP A 117 6.57 -20.38 -0.50
N ASN A 118 7.77 -20.61 0.04
CA ASN A 118 8.10 -21.91 0.62
C ASN A 118 7.29 -22.08 1.91
N VAL A 119 6.28 -22.95 1.86
CA VAL A 119 5.51 -23.39 3.02
C VAL A 119 6.39 -24.26 3.91
N GLU A 120 6.98 -23.67 4.96
CA GLU A 120 7.39 -24.43 6.14
C GLU A 120 6.22 -24.44 7.11
N ALA A 121 5.55 -25.59 7.22
CA ALA A 121 4.60 -25.80 8.30
C ALA A 121 5.37 -25.91 9.61
N GLN A 122 5.44 -24.82 10.38
CA GLN A 122 5.89 -24.89 11.76
C GLN A 122 4.71 -25.35 12.62
N CYS A 123 4.61 -26.65 12.82
CA CYS A 123 3.69 -27.21 13.80
C CYS A 123 4.27 -26.96 15.19
N ARG A 124 3.61 -26.10 15.97
CA ARG A 124 3.99 -25.82 17.36
C ARG A 124 2.94 -26.44 18.27
N VAL A 125 3.38 -27.24 19.24
CA VAL A 125 2.51 -27.62 20.36
C VAL A 125 2.40 -26.40 21.27
N LEU A 126 1.24 -25.76 21.29
CA LEU A 126 0.93 -24.73 22.27
C LEU A 126 0.57 -25.44 23.57
N HIS A 127 1.50 -25.47 24.52
CA HIS A 127 1.20 -25.83 25.90
C HIS A 127 0.50 -24.64 26.58
N VAL A 128 -0.82 -24.69 26.62
CA VAL A 128 -1.63 -23.85 27.53
C VAL A 128 -1.62 -24.54 28.90
N GLY A 129 -1.34 -23.78 29.97
CA GLY A 129 -0.92 -24.28 31.28
C GLY A 129 -1.75 -25.40 31.92
N THR A 130 -1.02 -26.24 32.69
CA THR A 130 -1.40 -27.22 33.73
C THR A 130 -2.67 -28.09 33.61
N GLY A 131 -3.38 -28.10 32.49
CA GLY A 131 -4.45 -29.05 32.19
C GLY A 131 -4.38 -29.51 30.74
N SER A 132 -4.14 -30.81 30.52
CA SER A 132 -3.90 -31.42 29.21
C SER A 132 -5.01 -31.18 28.18
N ILE A 133 -4.87 -30.12 27.39
CA ILE A 133 -5.48 -30.00 26.06
C ILE A 133 -4.37 -29.51 25.12
N ALA A 134 -3.74 -30.45 24.40
CA ALA A 134 -2.81 -30.11 23.33
C ALA A 134 -3.62 -29.80 22.06
N ALA A 135 -3.75 -28.52 21.70
CA ALA A 135 -4.26 -28.14 20.39
C ALA A 135 -3.10 -28.24 19.39
N HIS A 136 -3.17 -29.20 18.47
CA HIS A 136 -2.25 -29.27 17.34
C HIS A 136 -2.68 -28.23 16.29
N GLY A 137 -2.02 -27.07 16.31
CA GLY A 137 -2.15 -26.05 15.27
C GLY A 137 -0.86 -25.97 14.47
N CYS A 138 -0.93 -26.17 13.16
CA CYS A 138 0.16 -25.86 12.26
C CYS A 138 -0.11 -24.47 11.66
N ILE A 139 0.76 -23.51 11.96
CA ILE A 139 0.74 -22.21 11.29
C ILE A 139 1.82 -22.27 10.23
N ALA A 140 1.43 -22.12 8.96
CA ALA A 140 2.38 -22.00 7.86
C ALA A 140 3.17 -20.70 8.03
N ARG A 141 4.50 -20.80 8.21
CA ARG A 141 5.41 -19.66 8.16
C ARG A 141 6.33 -19.82 6.96
N LYS A 142 6.79 -18.70 6.39
CA LYS A 142 7.88 -18.74 5.40
C LYS A 142 9.13 -19.24 6.11
N ALA A 143 9.80 -20.24 5.53
CA ALA A 143 11.09 -20.72 6.01
C ALA A 143 12.05 -19.55 6.24
N SER A 144 12.55 -19.41 7.47
CA SER A 144 13.64 -18.48 7.74
C SER A 144 14.88 -19.02 7.05
N SER A 145 15.45 -18.27 6.10
CA SER A 145 16.77 -18.59 5.58
C SER A 145 17.77 -18.63 6.74
N VAL A 146 18.13 -19.84 7.16
CA VAL A 146 19.30 -20.05 8.02
C VAL A 146 20.50 -19.66 7.17
N SER A 147 21.06 -18.48 7.44
CA SER A 147 22.40 -18.14 6.94
C SER A 147 23.39 -19.12 7.58
N GLN A 148 24.03 -19.94 6.76
CA GLN A 148 25.31 -20.55 7.11
C GLN A 148 26.42 -19.51 6.96
#